data_AF-V4AIG1-F1
#
_entry.id   AF-V4AIG1-F1
#
_cell.length_a   1.000
_cell.length_b   1.000
_cell.length_c   1.000
_cell.angle_alpha   90.00
_cell.angle_beta   90.00
_cell.angle_gamma   90.00
#
_symmetry.space_group_name_H-M   'P 1'
#
loop_
_entity.id
_entity.type
_entity.pdbx_description
1 polymer ?
#
loop_
_entity_poly.entity_id
_entity_poly.type
_entity_poly.pdbx_seq_one_letter_code
_entity_poly.pdbx_strand_id
1 'polypeptide(L)'
;GLDSSLVTALLVKDAKEQKLPYPIQTFAIGMEGSPDLQAAKTVANYLGTDHHEVVFTPEEGVRAIEDVIYHLESYDITTIRASVGMYLISQYISKKTDTVVILSGEGSDELAQGYIYFHKAPSSEEGDRESRRLLEDLYMYDVLRGDRTTSAAG
;
A
#
# COMPACT_ATOMS: atom_id res chain seq x y z
N GLY A 1 -4.85 -0.36 6.83
CA GLY A 1 -5.52 -1.67 7.07
C GLY A 1 -4.69 -2.54 8.00
N LEU A 2 -5.16 -3.77 8.29
CA LEU A 2 -4.48 -4.72 9.19
C LEU A 2 -3.03 -4.98 8.76
N ASP A 3 -2.81 -5.29 7.48
CA ASP A 3 -1.54 -5.79 6.95
C ASP A 3 -0.43 -4.74 7.07
N SER A 4 -0.69 -3.55 6.52
CA SER A 4 0.18 -2.37 6.67
C SER A 4 0.46 -2.00 8.14
N SER A 5 -0.50 -2.23 9.04
CA SER A 5 -0.32 -1.92 10.47
C SER A 5 0.61 -2.93 11.15
N LEU A 6 0.49 -4.21 10.81
CA LEU A 6 1.39 -5.26 11.29
C LEU A 6 2.82 -5.06 10.76
N VAL A 7 2.97 -4.76 9.47
CA VAL A 7 4.28 -4.42 8.86
C VAL A 7 4.91 -3.24 9.60
N THR A 8 4.15 -2.17 9.83
CA THR A 8 4.64 -0.98 10.55
C THR A 8 5.03 -1.33 11.99
N ALA A 9 4.22 -2.10 12.71
CA ALA A 9 4.50 -2.48 14.10
C ALA A 9 5.77 -3.32 14.21
N LEU A 10 5.97 -4.28 13.30
CA LEU A 10 7.19 -5.09 13.23
C LEU A 10 8.40 -4.23 12.86
N LEU A 11 8.29 -3.36 11.85
CA LEU A 11 9.38 -2.45 11.48
C LEU A 11 9.80 -1.55 12.64
N VAL A 12 8.85 -0.97 13.36
CA VAL A 12 9.14 -0.11 14.54
C VAL A 12 9.81 -0.89 15.65
N LYS A 13 9.36 -2.13 15.91
CA LYS A 13 9.99 -3.01 16.90
C LYS A 13 11.43 -3.31 16.51
N ASP A 14 11.65 -3.78 15.29
CA ASP A 14 12.97 -4.21 14.81
C ASP A 14 13.92 -3.02 14.71
N ALA A 15 13.44 -1.84 14.28
CA ALA A 15 14.21 -0.60 14.25
C ALA A 15 14.74 -0.19 15.63
N LYS A 16 13.93 -0.37 16.69
CA LYS A 16 14.34 -0.12 18.08
C LYS A 16 15.39 -1.13 18.54
N GLU A 17 15.21 -2.41 18.20
CA GLU A 17 16.19 -3.47 18.53
C GLU A 17 17.54 -3.23 17.84
N GLN A 18 17.51 -2.80 16.58
CA GLN A 18 18.70 -2.45 15.78
C GLN A 18 19.26 -1.05 16.09
N LYS A 19 18.59 -0.27 16.95
CA LYS A 19 18.99 1.09 17.35
C LYS A 19 19.21 2.03 16.15
N LEU A 20 18.28 2.01 15.19
CA LEU A 20 18.35 2.95 14.07
C LEU A 20 18.37 4.41 14.57
N PRO A 21 19.22 5.28 14.00
CA PRO A 21 19.44 6.63 14.53
C PRO A 21 18.37 7.65 14.11
N TYR A 22 17.32 7.21 13.41
CA TYR A 22 16.25 8.05 12.88
C TYR A 22 14.87 7.47 13.25
N PRO A 23 13.83 8.32 13.37
CA PRO A 23 12.46 7.84 13.58
C PRO A 23 11.95 7.11 12.33
N ILE A 24 11.06 6.14 12.53
CA ILE A 24 10.35 5.50 11.42
C ILE A 24 9.28 6.47 10.91
N GLN A 25 9.44 6.89 9.65
CA GLN A 25 8.44 7.67 8.93
C GLN A 25 7.35 6.74 8.41
N THR A 26 6.10 7.19 8.47
CA THR A 26 4.92 6.45 7.99
C THR A 26 4.05 7.36 7.15
N PHE A 27 3.48 6.82 6.07
CA PHE A 27 2.77 7.59 5.08
C PHE A 27 1.39 6.98 4.85
N ALA A 28 0.36 7.82 4.89
CA ALA A 28 -1.00 7.43 4.51
C ALA A 28 -1.56 8.46 3.53
N ILE A 29 -2.30 7.99 2.52
CA ILE A 29 -2.95 8.86 1.54
C ILE A 29 -4.45 8.57 1.46
N GLY A 30 -5.23 9.63 1.31
CA GLY A 30 -6.68 9.53 1.19
C GLY A 30 -7.31 10.87 0.83
N MET A 31 -8.63 10.86 0.62
CA MET A 31 -9.39 12.10 0.56
C MET A 31 -9.63 12.65 1.97
N GLU A 32 -9.90 13.95 2.05
CA GLU A 32 -10.22 14.63 3.32
C GLU A 32 -11.35 13.88 4.06
N GLY A 33 -11.15 13.62 5.35
CA GLY A 33 -12.11 12.89 6.18
C GLY A 33 -12.17 11.37 5.95
N SER A 34 -11.28 10.79 5.14
CA SER A 34 -11.23 9.34 4.90
C SER A 34 -11.10 8.54 6.21
N PRO A 35 -11.92 7.49 6.43
CA PRO A 35 -11.77 6.61 7.58
C PRO A 35 -10.41 5.89 7.60
N ASP A 36 -9.79 5.66 6.45
CA ASP A 36 -8.47 5.04 6.36
C ASP A 36 -7.36 5.94 6.92
N LEU A 37 -7.46 7.26 6.72
CA LEU A 37 -6.52 8.22 7.33
C LEU A 37 -6.67 8.23 8.85
N GLN A 38 -7.91 8.22 9.36
CA GLN A 38 -8.17 8.16 10.80
C GLN A 38 -7.62 6.87 11.42
N ALA A 39 -7.77 5.73 10.74
CA ALA A 39 -7.22 4.45 11.16
C ALA A 39 -5.68 4.47 11.14
N ALA A 40 -5.07 4.99 10.07
CA ALA A 40 -3.61 5.13 9.95
C ALA A 40 -3.03 6.00 11.07
N LYS A 41 -3.66 7.15 11.34
CA LYS A 41 -3.29 8.05 12.43
C LYS A 41 -3.37 7.39 13.80
N THR A 42 -4.40 6.57 14.03
CA THR A 42 -4.55 5.81 15.28
C THR A 42 -3.38 4.85 15.49
N VAL A 43 -2.99 4.11 14.44
CA VAL A 43 -1.85 3.19 14.48
C VAL A 43 -0.53 3.95 14.66
N ALA A 44 -0.34 5.04 13.94
CA ALA A 44 0.85 5.87 14.05
C ALA A 44 1.04 6.45 15.46
N ASN A 45 -0.03 6.98 16.06
CA ASN A 45 0.00 7.48 17.44
C ASN A 45 0.34 6.36 18.44
N TYR A 46 -0.22 5.16 18.24
CA TYR A 46 0.06 4.01 19.10
C TYR A 46 1.53 3.56 19.00
N LEU A 47 2.10 3.54 17.80
CA LEU A 47 3.47 3.10 17.55
C LEU A 47 4.53 4.19 17.78
N GLY A 48 4.11 5.45 17.79
CA GLY A 48 4.98 6.63 17.93
C GLY A 48 5.83 6.89 16.70
N THR A 49 5.27 6.75 15.50
CA THR A 49 5.95 7.01 14.22
C THR A 49 5.87 8.49 13.84
N ASP A 50 6.82 8.94 12.99
CA ASP A 50 6.72 10.24 12.33
C ASP A 50 5.71 10.11 11.18
N HIS A 51 4.51 10.66 11.35
CA HIS A 51 3.36 10.33 10.50
C HIS A 51 3.01 11.45 9.54
N HIS A 52 2.94 11.09 8.26
CA HIS A 52 2.58 11.98 7.17
C HIS A 52 1.22 11.58 6.61
N GLU A 53 0.22 12.43 6.82
CA GLU A 53 -1.08 12.33 6.16
C GLU A 53 -1.05 13.14 4.86
N VAL A 54 -1.22 12.46 3.72
CA VAL A 54 -1.29 13.07 2.40
C VAL A 54 -2.74 13.10 1.97
N VAL A 55 -3.28 14.30 1.77
CA VAL A 55 -4.65 14.48 1.26
C VAL A 55 -4.59 14.81 -0.22
N PHE A 56 -5.41 14.14 -1.03
CA PHE A 56 -5.58 14.46 -2.44
C PHE A 56 -7.04 14.72 -2.80
N THR A 57 -7.24 15.55 -3.81
CA THR A 57 -8.56 15.90 -4.36
C THR A 57 -8.97 14.96 -5.50
N PRO A 58 -10.27 14.79 -5.78
CA PRO A 58 -10.73 14.07 -6.94
C PRO A 58 -10.09 14.56 -8.26
N GLU A 59 -9.91 15.87 -8.40
CA GLU A 59 -9.31 16.49 -9.59
C GLU A 59 -7.82 16.12 -9.74
N GLU A 60 -7.06 16.07 -8.65
CA GLU A 60 -5.69 15.56 -8.66
C GLU A 60 -5.64 14.09 -9.03
N GLY A 61 -6.58 13.29 -8.48
CA GLY A 61 -6.70 11.88 -8.81
C GLY A 61 -6.96 11.66 -10.31
N VAL A 62 -7.91 12.40 -10.89
CA VAL A 62 -8.24 12.32 -12.32
C VAL A 62 -7.06 12.75 -13.20
N ARG A 63 -6.35 13.83 -12.84
CA ARG A 63 -5.18 14.29 -13.60
C ARG A 63 -4.04 13.29 -13.61
N ALA A 64 -3.88 12.49 -12.55
CA ALA A 64 -2.82 11.50 -12.45
C ALA A 64 -3.07 10.22 -13.28
N ILE A 65 -4.30 10.00 -13.78
CA ILE A 65 -4.66 8.72 -14.44
C ILE A 65 -3.79 8.43 -15.66
N GLU A 66 -3.50 9.44 -16.48
CA GLU A 66 -2.69 9.25 -17.69
C GLU A 66 -1.26 8.80 -17.35
N ASP A 67 -0.61 9.50 -16.42
CA ASP A 67 0.73 9.15 -15.93
C ASP A 67 0.75 7.77 -15.26
N VAL A 68 -0.28 7.47 -14.46
CA VAL A 68 -0.43 6.18 -13.79
C VAL A 68 -0.52 5.04 -14.80
N ILE A 69 -1.36 5.16 -15.84
CA ILE A 69 -1.47 4.15 -16.89
C ILE A 69 -0.14 4.01 -17.64
N TYR A 70 0.52 5.12 -17.95
CA TYR A 70 1.82 5.12 -18.61
C TYR A 70 2.86 4.32 -17.80
N HIS A 71 2.95 4.55 -16.49
CA HIS A 71 3.92 3.84 -15.64
C HIS A 71 3.55 2.38 -15.35
N LEU A 72 2.26 2.07 -15.25
CA LEU A 72 1.79 0.70 -15.02
C LEU A 72 1.94 -0.20 -16.24
N GLU A 73 1.82 0.37 -17.44
CA GLU A 73 1.72 -0.39 -18.70
C GLU A 73 0.57 -1.40 -18.69
N SER A 74 -0.50 -1.09 -17.94
CA SER A 74 -1.68 -1.95 -17.75
C SER A 74 -2.97 -1.15 -17.83
N TYR A 75 -4.05 -1.82 -18.24
CA TYR A 75 -5.40 -1.27 -18.35
C TYR A 75 -6.38 -1.88 -17.33
N ASP A 76 -5.90 -2.71 -16.40
CA ASP A 76 -6.76 -3.33 -15.40
C ASP A 76 -7.41 -2.28 -14.48
N ILE A 77 -8.72 -2.43 -14.26
CA ILE A 77 -9.55 -1.44 -13.56
C ILE A 77 -9.16 -1.35 -12.09
N THR A 78 -8.92 -2.49 -11.43
CA THR A 78 -8.57 -2.53 -10.00
C THR A 78 -7.18 -1.96 -9.80
N THR A 79 -6.22 -2.38 -10.62
CA THR A 79 -4.84 -1.88 -10.60
C THR A 79 -4.79 -0.38 -10.80
N ILE A 80 -5.47 0.19 -11.81
CA ILE A 80 -5.44 1.65 -12.05
C ILE A 80 -6.04 2.42 -10.88
N ARG A 81 -7.20 2.00 -10.36
CA ARG A 81 -7.88 2.70 -9.27
C ARG A 81 -7.01 2.80 -8.01
N ALA A 82 -6.39 1.70 -7.61
CA ALA A 82 -5.52 1.67 -6.44
C ALA A 82 -4.18 2.41 -6.68
N SER A 83 -3.67 2.38 -7.92
CA SER A 83 -2.39 2.99 -8.27
C SER A 83 -2.37 4.51 -8.22
N VAL A 84 -3.51 5.19 -8.40
CA VAL A 84 -3.56 6.66 -8.34
C VAL A 84 -3.08 7.18 -6.98
N GLY A 85 -3.61 6.63 -5.88
CA GLY A 85 -3.15 7.01 -4.54
C GLY A 85 -1.69 6.63 -4.30
N MET A 86 -1.30 5.41 -4.70
CA MET A 86 0.07 4.93 -4.50
C MET A 86 1.11 5.72 -5.29
N TYR A 87 0.77 6.18 -6.50
CA TYR A 87 1.59 7.07 -7.30
C TYR A 87 1.74 8.44 -6.63
N LEU A 88 0.63 9.06 -6.22
CA LEU A 88 0.65 10.38 -5.59
C LEU A 88 1.43 10.39 -4.27
N ILE A 89 1.27 9.36 -3.43
CA ILE A 89 2.03 9.26 -2.17
C ILE A 89 3.51 8.99 -2.42
N SER A 90 3.87 8.20 -3.43
CA SER A 90 5.27 7.98 -3.81
C SER A 90 5.92 9.28 -4.28
N GLN A 91 5.21 10.08 -5.09
CA GLN A 91 5.65 11.41 -5.49
C GLN A 91 5.83 12.35 -4.29
N TYR A 92 4.95 12.27 -3.28
CA TYR A 92 5.09 13.04 -2.04
C TYR A 92 6.35 12.61 -1.27
N ILE A 93 6.54 11.31 -1.04
CA ILE A 93 7.68 10.76 -0.28
C ILE A 93 9.00 11.22 -0.89
N SER A 94 9.17 11.02 -2.20
CA SER A 94 10.37 11.42 -2.95
C SER A 94 10.64 12.92 -2.90
N LYS A 95 9.60 13.76 -2.96
CA LYS A 95 9.75 15.24 -2.99
C LYS A 95 9.89 15.87 -1.61
N LYS A 96 9.42 15.22 -0.55
CA LYS A 96 9.25 15.84 0.78
C LYS A 96 10.09 15.19 1.86
N THR A 97 10.67 14.02 1.61
CA THR A 97 11.43 13.27 2.60
C THR A 97 12.71 12.70 1.99
N ASP A 98 13.53 12.08 2.83
CA ASP A 98 14.71 11.31 2.49
C ASP A 98 14.46 9.79 2.56
N THR A 99 13.19 9.35 2.68
CA THR A 99 12.83 7.93 2.73
C THR A 99 12.94 7.31 1.35
N VAL A 100 13.82 6.31 1.21
CA VAL A 100 14.06 5.57 -0.05
C VAL A 100 13.51 4.14 0.01
N VAL A 101 13.71 3.45 1.13
CA VAL A 101 13.25 2.06 1.31
C VAL A 101 11.88 2.09 1.97
N ILE A 102 10.84 1.69 1.22
CA ILE A 102 9.44 1.69 1.66
C ILE A 102 8.96 0.24 1.79
N LEU A 103 8.35 -0.08 2.93
CA LEU A 103 7.69 -1.37 3.15
C LEU A 103 6.18 -1.20 2.99
N SER A 104 5.53 -2.19 2.39
CA SER A 104 4.07 -2.25 2.22
C SER A 104 3.52 -3.61 2.67
N GLY A 105 2.19 -3.71 2.79
CA GLY A 105 1.45 -4.92 3.16
C GLY A 105 0.93 -5.76 1.99
N GLU A 106 1.37 -5.49 0.75
CA GLU A 106 0.97 -6.25 -0.44
C GLU A 106 1.28 -7.74 -0.31
N GLY A 107 0.44 -8.60 -0.88
CA GLY A 107 0.58 -10.05 -0.83
C GLY A 107 -0.06 -10.72 0.40
N SER A 108 -0.48 -9.93 1.41
CA SER A 108 -1.11 -10.48 2.62
C SER A 108 -2.46 -11.13 2.32
N ASP A 109 -3.33 -10.45 1.56
CA ASP A 109 -4.67 -10.95 1.26
C ASP A 109 -4.64 -12.22 0.39
N GLU A 110 -3.72 -12.29 -0.57
CA GLU A 110 -3.52 -13.43 -1.46
C GLU A 110 -3.00 -14.64 -0.67
N LEU A 111 -2.05 -14.41 0.24
CA LEU A 111 -1.47 -15.46 1.07
C LEU A 111 -2.43 -15.95 2.17
N ALA A 112 -3.15 -15.03 2.80
CA ALA A 112 -4.00 -15.31 3.96
C ALA A 112 -5.48 -15.49 3.62
N GLN A 113 -5.85 -15.48 2.33
CA GLN A 113 -7.23 -15.59 1.86
C GLN A 113 -8.12 -14.46 2.41
N GLY A 114 -7.58 -13.23 2.45
CA GLY A 114 -8.17 -12.08 3.14
C GLY A 114 -9.28 -11.35 2.38
N TYR A 115 -9.37 -11.52 1.05
CA TYR A 115 -10.45 -10.91 0.28
C TYR A 115 -11.82 -11.47 0.67
N ILE A 116 -12.83 -10.59 0.73
CA ILE A 116 -14.20 -10.90 1.18
C ILE A 116 -14.82 -12.11 0.45
N TYR A 117 -14.46 -12.35 -0.81
CA TYR A 117 -15.03 -13.46 -1.58
C TYR A 117 -14.53 -14.84 -1.13
N PHE A 118 -13.42 -14.95 -0.39
CA PHE A 118 -12.94 -16.21 0.19
C PHE A 118 -13.92 -16.79 1.21
N HIS A 119 -14.75 -15.97 1.86
CA HIS A 119 -15.86 -16.46 2.71
C HIS A 119 -16.89 -17.31 1.96
N LYS A 120 -16.87 -17.27 0.62
CA LYS A 120 -17.75 -18.05 -0.26
C LYS A 120 -17.01 -19.18 -0.98
N ALA A 121 -15.77 -19.49 -0.58
CA ALA A 121 -15.03 -20.61 -1.15
C ALA A 121 -15.82 -21.92 -0.97
N PRO A 122 -16.03 -22.73 -2.04
CA PRO A 122 -16.81 -23.97 -1.94
C PRO A 122 -16.20 -25.02 -1.00
N SER A 123 -14.87 -25.03 -0.88
CA SER A 123 -14.11 -25.87 0.05
C SER A 123 -12.75 -25.26 0.36
N SER A 124 -12.03 -25.83 1.34
CA SER A 124 -10.65 -25.45 1.66
C SER A 124 -9.70 -25.62 0.49
N GLU A 125 -9.89 -26.67 -0.33
CA GLU A 125 -9.03 -26.98 -1.47
C GLU A 125 -9.22 -25.97 -2.61
N GLU A 126 -10.46 -25.54 -2.86
CA GLU A 126 -10.72 -24.48 -3.83
C GLU A 126 -10.21 -23.11 -3.34
N GLY A 127 -10.27 -22.86 -2.02
CA GLY A 127 -9.64 -21.68 -1.41
C GLY A 127 -8.11 -21.67 -1.54
N ASP A 128 -7.43 -22.79 -1.27
CA ASP A 128 -5.98 -22.92 -1.48
C ASP A 128 -5.61 -22.76 -2.96
N ARG A 129 -6.36 -23.37 -3.88
CA ARG A 129 -6.11 -23.22 -5.33
C ARG A 129 -6.24 -21.76 -5.77
N GLU A 130 -7.25 -21.06 -5.30
CA GLU A 130 -7.45 -19.66 -5.63
C GLU A 130 -6.35 -18.78 -5.02
N SER A 131 -5.97 -18.99 -3.76
CA SER A 131 -4.83 -18.30 -3.14
C SER A 131 -3.54 -18.47 -3.94
N ARG A 132 -3.21 -19.71 -4.38
CA ARG A 132 -2.05 -19.98 -5.23
C ARG A 132 -2.12 -19.25 -6.57
N ARG A 133 -3.29 -19.27 -7.21
CA ARG A 133 -3.51 -18.55 -8.47
C ARG A 133 -3.28 -17.04 -8.31
N LEU A 134 -3.83 -16.43 -7.25
CA LEU A 134 -3.59 -15.01 -6.97
C LEU A 134 -2.10 -14.72 -6.76
N LEU A 135 -1.40 -15.55 -5.98
CA LEU A 135 0.03 -15.41 -5.75
C LEU A 135 0.85 -15.55 -7.05
N GLU A 136 0.48 -16.47 -7.93
CA GLU A 136 1.10 -16.63 -9.26
C GLU A 136 0.84 -15.40 -10.16
N ASP A 137 -0.35 -14.81 -10.07
CA ASP A 137 -0.78 -13.68 -10.89
C ASP A 137 -0.39 -12.30 -10.32
N LEU A 138 0.14 -12.23 -9.09
CA LEU A 138 0.46 -10.98 -8.37
C LEU A 138 1.30 -9.99 -9.20
N TYR A 139 2.23 -10.51 -10.01
CA TYR A 139 3.11 -9.70 -10.86
C TYR A 139 2.38 -8.93 -11.96
N MET A 140 1.11 -9.29 -12.25
CA MET A 140 0.25 -8.58 -13.20
C MET A 140 -0.65 -7.54 -12.53
N TYR A 141 -0.79 -7.59 -11.20
CA TYR A 141 -1.76 -6.81 -10.42
C TYR A 141 -1.09 -6.01 -9.30
N ASP A 142 -1.20 -6.46 -8.05
CA ASP A 142 -0.83 -5.71 -6.86
C ASP A 142 0.67 -5.48 -6.75
N VAL A 143 1.50 -6.47 -7.11
CA VAL A 143 2.96 -6.31 -7.16
C VAL A 143 3.37 -5.42 -8.33
N LEU A 144 2.68 -5.48 -9.48
CA LEU A 144 2.92 -4.55 -10.59
C LEU A 144 2.69 -3.11 -10.14
N ARG A 145 1.54 -2.84 -9.51
CA ARG A 145 1.21 -1.52 -8.95
C ARG A 145 2.25 -1.08 -7.94
N GLY A 146 2.57 -1.94 -6.97
CA GLY A 146 3.52 -1.63 -5.91
C GLY A 146 4.88 -1.22 -6.46
N ASP A 147 5.41 -1.99 -7.39
CA ASP A 147 6.70 -1.74 -8.03
C ASP A 147 6.67 -0.48 -8.92
N ARG A 148 5.73 -0.40 -9.87
CA ARG A 148 5.74 0.65 -10.89
C ARG A 148 5.44 2.03 -10.33
N THR A 149 4.51 2.14 -9.38
CA THR A 149 4.11 3.44 -8.81
C THR A 149 5.16 4.00 -7.86
N THR A 150 5.91 3.14 -7.14
CA THR A 150 7.02 3.58 -6.30
C THR A 150 8.23 3.94 -7.15
N SER A 151 8.63 3.06 -8.09
CA SER A 151 9.76 3.29 -9.01
C SER A 151 9.59 4.54 -9.89
N ALA A 152 8.35 4.96 -10.18
CA ALA A 152 8.06 6.19 -10.90
C ALA A 152 8.52 7.47 -10.15
N ALA A 153 8.79 7.37 -8.84
CA ALA A 153 9.24 8.48 -8.00
C ALA A 153 10.75 8.44 -7.67
N GLY A 154 11.50 7.47 -8.21
CA GLY A 154 12.92 7.22 -7.87
C GLY A 154 13.08 6.21 -6.74
#